data_AF-A0A9E6Z7F7-F1
#
_entry.id   AF-A0A9E6Z7F7-F1
#
_cell.length_a   1.000
_cell.length_b   1.000
_cell.length_c   1.000
_cell.angle_alpha   90.00
_cell.angle_beta   90.00
_cell.angle_gamma   90.00
#
_symmetry.space_group_name_H-M   'P 1'
#
loop_
_entity.id
_entity.type
_entity.pdbx_description
1 polymer ?
#
loop_
_entity_poly.entity_id
_entity_poly.type
_entity_poly.pdbx_seq_one_letter_code
_entity_poly.pdbx_strand_id
1 'polypeptide(L)'
;MHTSGTIGDFFYIDANKRGYADYLEAALQMAAPGALLAFDNTLSEGKVLDQDPKPFVKAIQAFNQKVRQQATPLKTPSRPP
;
A
#
# COMPACT_ATOMS: atom_id res chain seq x y z
N MET A 1 -0.44 30.40 4.46
CA MET A 1 -1.26 29.66 3.47
C MET A 1 -1.68 28.36 4.13
N HIS A 2 -2.94 28.24 4.55
CA HIS A 2 -3.45 27.01 5.14
C HIS A 2 -4.02 26.14 4.01
N THR A 3 -3.31 25.08 3.66
CA THR A 3 -3.81 24.03 2.78
C THR A 3 -4.88 23.28 3.56
N SER A 4 -6.15 23.56 3.28
CA SER A 4 -7.29 22.83 3.85
C SER A 4 -7.46 21.50 3.13
N GLY A 5 -6.45 20.63 3.22
CA GLY A 5 -6.60 19.20 2.96
C GLY A 5 -7.00 18.54 4.27
N THR A 6 -8.10 17.78 4.29
CA THR A 6 -8.50 17.04 5.48
C THR A 6 -7.41 16.03 5.81
N ILE A 7 -6.69 16.26 6.91
CA ILE A 7 -5.75 15.29 7.43
C ILE A 7 -6.57 14.16 8.03
N GLY A 8 -6.36 12.93 7.55
CA GLY A 8 -7.09 11.75 7.97
C GLY A 8 -6.25 10.82 8.84
N ASP A 9 -6.91 10.14 9.79
CA ASP A 9 -6.29 9.12 10.64
C ASP A 9 -6.43 7.70 10.06
N PHE A 10 -7.33 7.51 9.09
CA PHE A 10 -7.58 6.21 8.45
C PHE A 10 -7.95 6.35 6.98
N PHE A 11 -7.34 5.52 6.14
CA PHE A 11 -7.63 5.41 4.71
C PHE A 11 -7.83 3.95 4.34
N TYR A 12 -8.97 3.62 3.73
CA TYR A 12 -9.24 2.32 3.13
C TYR A 12 -9.31 2.45 1.62
N ILE A 13 -8.44 1.73 0.91
CA ILE A 13 -8.33 1.77 -0.54
C ILE A 13 -8.68 0.40 -1.11
N ASP A 14 -9.84 0.32 -1.76
CA ASP A 14 -10.26 -0.80 -2.60
C ASP A 14 -10.78 -0.27 -3.95
N ALA A 15 -9.83 0.22 -4.76
CA ALA A 15 -10.11 0.86 -6.04
C ALA A 15 -9.36 0.18 -7.20
N ASN A 16 -9.21 0.89 -8.33
CA ASN A 16 -8.46 0.39 -9.47
C ASN A 16 -7.01 0.09 -9.09
N LYS A 17 -6.64 -1.20 -9.17
CA LYS A 17 -5.32 -1.70 -8.74
C LYS A 17 -4.15 -1.09 -9.52
N ARG A 18 -4.37 -0.61 -10.75
CA ARG A 18 -3.33 0.08 -11.54
C ARG A 18 -2.92 1.41 -10.91
N GLY A 19 -3.81 2.08 -10.18
CA GLY A 19 -3.57 3.37 -9.52
C GLY A 19 -3.09 3.26 -8.07
N TYR A 20 -2.87 2.04 -7.55
CA TYR A 20 -2.52 1.85 -6.13
C TYR A 20 -1.26 2.60 -5.69
N ALA A 21 -0.27 2.70 -6.56
CA ALA A 21 0.96 3.44 -6.28
C ALA A 21 0.71 4.95 -6.12
N ASP A 22 -0.25 5.50 -6.88
CA ASP A 22 -0.63 6.91 -6.83
C ASP A 22 -1.52 7.18 -5.61
N TYR A 23 -2.45 6.26 -5.31
CA TYR A 23 -3.29 6.33 -4.11
C TYR A 23 -2.46 6.30 -2.83
N LEU A 24 -1.37 5.52 -2.80
CA LEU A 24 -0.42 5.52 -1.69
C LEU A 24 0.22 6.89 -1.50
N GLU A 25 0.72 7.51 -2.57
CA GLU A 25 1.34 8.84 -2.46
C GLU A 25 0.35 9.90 -2.02
N ALA A 26 -0.86 9.91 -2.59
CA ALA A 26 -1.91 10.83 -2.20
C ALA A 26 -2.31 10.63 -0.73
N ALA A 27 -2.50 9.38 -0.29
CA ALA A 27 -2.84 9.07 1.09
C ALA A 27 -1.73 9.51 2.07
N LEU A 28 -0.45 9.30 1.73
CA LEU A 28 0.67 9.76 2.55
C LEU A 28 0.72 11.28 2.70
N GLN A 29 0.33 12.04 1.67
CA GLN A 29 0.26 13.51 1.75
C GLN A 29 -0.87 14.03 2.65
N MET A 30 -1.94 13.23 2.80
CA MET A 30 -3.12 13.58 3.59
C MET A 30 -3.14 12.88 4.97
N ALA A 31 -2.17 12.02 5.26
CA ALA A 31 -2.14 11.22 6.48
C ALA A 31 -1.63 12.03 7.69
N ALA A 32 -2.34 11.95 8.82
CA ALA A 32 -1.79 12.35 10.10
C ALA A 32 -0.60 11.44 10.48
N PRO A 33 0.38 11.93 11.25
CA PRO A 33 1.35 11.06 11.90
C PRO A 33 0.64 9.98 12.72
N GLY A 34 0.91 8.71 12.42
CA GLY A 34 0.26 7.56 13.07
C GLY A 34 -1.03 7.07 12.40
N ALA A 35 -1.44 7.67 11.28
CA ALA A 35 -2.59 7.20 10.50
C ALA A 35 -2.39 5.77 9.96
N LEU A 36 -3.50 5.05 9.84
CA LEU A 36 -3.54 3.70 9.27
C LEU A 36 -4.02 3.74 7.82
N LEU A 37 -3.20 3.23 6.90
CA LEU A 37 -3.55 3.05 5.50
C LEU A 37 -3.74 1.55 5.22
N ALA A 38 -4.93 1.16 4.78
CA ALA A 38 -5.30 -0.21 4.45
C ALA A 38 -5.61 -0.32 2.95
N PHE A 39 -4.97 -1.28 2.28
CA PHE A 39 -5.16 -1.55 0.85
C PHE A 39 -5.67 -2.97 0.67
N ASP A 40 -6.82 -3.12 -0.01
CA ASP A 40 -7.43 -4.44 -0.21
C ASP A 40 -6.97 -5.12 -1.50
N ASN A 41 -7.06 -6.46 -1.52
CA ASN A 41 -6.76 -7.34 -2.66
C ASN A 41 -5.31 -7.28 -3.16
N THR A 42 -4.35 -7.07 -2.26
CA THR A 42 -2.91 -6.95 -2.56
C THR A 42 -2.21 -8.28 -2.82
N LEU A 43 -2.90 -9.41 -2.68
CA LEU A 43 -2.36 -10.75 -2.94
C LEU A 43 -2.84 -11.35 -4.27
N SER A 44 -3.95 -10.85 -4.84
CA SER A 44 -4.52 -11.32 -6.10
C SER A 44 -4.59 -12.85 -6.24
N GLU A 45 -5.14 -13.55 -5.23
CA GLU A 45 -5.19 -15.02 -5.19
C GLU A 45 -3.80 -15.71 -5.33
N GLY A 46 -2.73 -15.07 -4.86
CA GLY A 46 -1.37 -15.58 -4.95
C GLY A 46 -0.66 -15.28 -6.28
N LYS A 47 -1.37 -14.75 -7.28
CA LYS A 47 -0.83 -14.42 -8.62
C LYS A 47 0.28 -13.35 -8.56
N VAL A 48 0.39 -12.62 -7.45
CA VAL A 48 1.51 -11.69 -7.21
C VAL A 48 2.88 -12.38 -7.14
N LEU A 49 2.93 -13.72 -7.08
CA LEU A 49 4.17 -14.50 -7.16
C LEU A 49 4.52 -14.95 -8.59
N ASP A 50 3.64 -14.69 -9.57
CA ASP A 50 3.86 -15.11 -10.95
C ASP A 50 5.01 -14.32 -11.59
N GLN A 51 5.85 -15.00 -12.38
CA GLN A 51 6.97 -14.39 -13.10
C GLN A 51 6.52 -13.59 -14.34
N ASP A 52 5.41 -14.00 -14.96
CA ASP A 52 4.78 -13.31 -16.10
C ASP A 52 3.30 -12.97 -15.78
N PRO A 53 3.07 -11.95 -14.93
CA PRO A 53 1.74 -11.61 -14.44
C PRO A 53 0.94 -10.78 -15.45
N LYS A 54 -0.39 -10.89 -15.39
CA LYS A 54 -1.29 -9.96 -16.09
C LYS A 54 -1.01 -8.50 -15.67
N PRO A 55 -1.26 -7.49 -16.52
CA PRO A 55 -0.90 -6.10 -16.23
C PRO A 55 -1.41 -5.54 -14.90
N PHE A 56 -2.60 -5.94 -14.44
CA PHE A 56 -3.12 -5.49 -13.14
C PHE A 56 -2.39 -6.15 -11.96
N VAL A 57 -2.01 -7.42 -12.08
CA VAL A 57 -1.21 -8.14 -11.07
C VAL A 57 0.19 -7.54 -10.98
N LYS A 58 0.78 -7.17 -12.14
CA LYS A 58 2.06 -6.45 -12.19
C LYS A 58 2.01 -5.12 -11.42
N ALA A 59 0.90 -4.38 -11.53
CA ALA A 59 0.71 -3.16 -10.76
C ALA A 59 0.66 -3.43 -9.24
N ILE A 60 -0.03 -4.50 -8.82
CA ILE A 60 -0.07 -4.92 -7.41
C ILE A 60 1.33 -5.35 -6.92
N GLN A 61 2.10 -6.08 -7.72
CA GLN A 61 3.50 -6.43 -7.38
C GLN A 61 4.35 -5.17 -7.17
N ALA A 62 4.29 -4.22 -8.10
CA ALA A 62 5.03 -2.96 -7.99
C ALA A 62 4.59 -2.15 -6.75
N PHE A 63 3.29 -2.11 -6.47
CA PHE A 63 2.75 -1.50 -5.26
C PHE A 63 3.29 -2.17 -3.98
N ASN A 64 3.26 -3.51 -3.89
CA ASN A 64 3.77 -4.24 -2.74
C ASN A 64 5.27 -4.00 -2.52
N GLN A 65 6.05 -3.89 -3.60
CA GLN A 65 7.47 -3.52 -3.53
C GLN A 65 7.67 -2.11 -2.98
N LYS A 66 6.85 -1.14 -3.42
CA LYS A 66 6.88 0.24 -2.94
C LYS A 66 6.54 0.33 -1.46
N VAL A 67 5.49 -0.37 -1.01
CA VAL A 67 5.13 -0.45 0.42
C VAL A 67 6.29 -1.01 1.24
N ARG A 68 6.94 -2.08 0.78
CA ARG A 68 8.11 -2.66 1.47
C ARG A 68 9.27 -1.68 1.60
N GLN A 69 9.48 -0.80 0.63
CA GLN A 69 10.55 0.22 0.65
C GLN A 69 10.23 1.39 1.60
N GLN A 70 8.96 1.73 1.75
CA GLN A 70 8.49 2.81 2.63
C GLN A 70 8.30 2.35 4.09
N ALA A 71 8.04 1.06 4.29
CA ALA A 71 7.86 0.50 5.61
C ALA A 71 9.20 0.41 6.35
N THR A 72 9.27 1.01 7.54
CA THR A 72 10.24 0.55 8.55
C THR A 72 9.94 -0.92 8.81
N PRO A 73 10.91 -1.85 8.66
CA PRO A 73 10.64 -3.26 8.89
C PRO A 73 10.02 -3.44 10.28
N LEU A 74 8.81 -4.01 10.33
CA LEU A 74 8.28 -4.53 11.58
C LEU A 74 9.35 -5.48 12.13
N LYS A 75 9.79 -5.26 13.38
CA LYS A 75 10.65 -6.22 14.06
C LYS A 75 9.94 -7.56 13.96
N THR A 76 10.49 -8.47 13.16
CA THR A 76 9.93 -9.80 13.02
C THR A 76 9.92 -10.41 14.41
N PRO A 77 8.76 -10.85 14.95
CA PRO A 77 8.80 -11.67 16.13
C PRO A 77 9.68 -12.86 15.80
N SER A 78 10.66 -13.14 16.66
CA SER A 78 11.49 -14.33 16.55
C SER A 78 10.55 -15.51 16.37
N ARG A 79 10.62 -16.17 15.21
CA ARG A 79 9.85 -17.38 14.97
C ARG A 79 10.10 -18.32 16.15
N PRO A 80 9.08 -18.69 16.95
CA PRO A 80 9.29 -19.70 17.98
C PRO A 80 9.77 -20.99 17.30
N PRO A 81 10.65 -21.76 17.98
CA PRO A 81 11.30 -22.94 17.43
C PRO A 81 10.29 -23.94 16.83
#